data_AF-A0A841L7G8-F1
#
_entry.id   AF-A0A841L7G8-F1
#
_cell.length_a   1.000
_cell.length_b   1.000
_cell.length_c   1.000
_cell.angle_alpha   90.00
_cell.angle_beta   90.00
_cell.angle_gamma   90.00
#
_symmetry.space_group_name_H-M   'P 1'
#
loop_
_entity.id
_entity.type
_entity.pdbx_description
1 polymer ?
#
loop_
_entity_poly.entity_id
_entity_poly.type
_entity_poly.pdbx_seq_one_letter_code
_entity_poly.pdbx_strand_id
1 'polypeptide(L)'
;MSRRNENRLFVLNEPNAPRLNPALATEIGLNESLTLLQIEFWISISNNFIDGKRWTYQSIRDIQEKAFPFWSISTINRAIKALLDEGYIIEGNHNDAKYDKTRWFTLNFERLAELDSIQIYGVETRSSQNETGSNQNDTRSSQDETRSTQKETTIPETTTEITTENSTEENIPSQPPEEPDVEASKSYSLMAAALTDLLITKIKSNNKRARVPERNSALYEKWVDEIDKLNRIGPVGGEAGQGYSFDEIKRIILWCQSDGFWKNNILSTSKLREKVIQLENQMRGYKPKGGGSDGSDSKRVGRTGPSEESIRLERIAKEKGLIGEDGRVNEPECDF
;
A
#
# COMPACT_ATOMS: atom_id res chain seq x y z
N MET A 1 -16.55 1.35 -47.27
CA MET A 1 -15.07 1.34 -47.26
C MET A 1 -14.62 0.16 -46.41
N SER A 2 -13.72 -0.70 -46.90
CA SER A 2 -13.20 -1.81 -46.09
C SER A 2 -12.18 -1.26 -45.09
N ARG A 3 -12.35 -1.57 -43.79
CA ARG A 3 -11.29 -1.32 -42.80
C ARG A 3 -10.15 -2.27 -43.12
N ARG A 4 -8.95 -1.74 -43.40
CA ARG A 4 -7.76 -2.57 -43.48
C ARG A 4 -7.48 -3.13 -42.09
N ASN A 5 -7.35 -4.44 -41.97
CA ASN A 5 -6.72 -5.06 -40.79
C ASN A 5 -5.20 -4.82 -40.89
N GLU A 6 -4.79 -3.59 -40.58
CA GLU A 6 -3.38 -3.26 -40.43
C GLU A 6 -2.89 -3.87 -39.11
N ASN A 7 -1.90 -4.77 -39.20
CA ASN A 7 -1.33 -5.46 -38.04
C ASN A 7 -0.58 -4.45 -37.16
N ARG A 8 -1.26 -3.94 -36.14
CA ARG A 8 -0.67 -3.01 -35.17
C ARG A 8 -0.03 -3.77 -34.02
N LEU A 9 1.19 -3.38 -33.66
CA LEU A 9 1.84 -3.82 -32.43
C LEU A 9 1.10 -3.20 -31.23
N PHE A 10 0.69 -4.04 -30.29
CA PHE A 10 0.19 -3.62 -28.98
C PHE A 10 1.12 -4.19 -27.91
N VAL A 11 1.63 -3.33 -27.04
CA VAL A 11 2.35 -3.75 -25.83
C VAL A 11 1.30 -4.16 -24.79
N LEU A 12 1.55 -5.26 -24.09
CA LEU A 12 0.68 -5.67 -22.97
C LEU A 12 0.92 -4.69 -21.80
N ASN A 13 -0.15 -4.20 -21.17
CA ASN A 13 -0.05 -3.15 -20.14
C ASN A 13 0.80 -3.59 -18.93
N GLU A 14 2.07 -3.18 -18.89
CA GLU A 14 2.83 -3.12 -17.65
C GLU A 14 2.50 -1.82 -16.91
N PRO A 15 2.02 -1.87 -15.65
CA PRO A 15 1.53 -0.68 -14.93
C PRO A 15 2.64 0.33 -14.58
N ASN A 16 3.91 -0.06 -14.75
CA ASN A 16 5.10 0.74 -14.42
C ASN A 16 5.84 1.24 -15.67
N ALA A 17 5.22 1.21 -16.86
CA ALA A 17 5.86 1.62 -18.10
C ALA A 17 6.39 3.08 -18.02
N PRO A 18 7.71 3.34 -18.19
CA PRO A 18 8.26 4.68 -18.05
C PRO A 18 7.64 5.69 -19.02
N ARG A 19 7.19 6.84 -18.49
CA ARG A 19 6.64 7.95 -19.29
C ARG A 19 7.76 8.65 -20.05
N LEU A 20 7.55 8.89 -21.35
CA LEU A 20 8.45 9.68 -22.20
C LEU A 20 7.75 10.96 -22.70
N ASN A 21 8.36 12.11 -22.44
CA ASN A 21 8.03 13.37 -23.11
C ASN A 21 9.18 13.72 -24.08
N PRO A 22 8.95 13.72 -25.42
CA PRO A 22 10.01 14.01 -26.40
C PRO A 22 10.62 15.41 -26.29
N ALA A 23 9.87 16.42 -25.84
CA ALA A 23 10.40 17.76 -25.63
C ALA A 23 11.39 17.78 -24.46
N LEU A 24 10.99 17.24 -23.30
CA LEU A 24 11.85 17.10 -22.12
C LEU A 24 13.10 16.23 -22.42
N ALA A 25 12.95 15.18 -23.23
CA ALA A 25 14.06 14.34 -23.68
C ALA A 25 15.03 15.05 -24.63
N THR A 26 14.58 16.12 -25.31
CA THR A 26 15.42 17.00 -26.16
C THR A 26 16.09 18.09 -25.32
N GLU A 27 15.41 18.58 -24.28
CA GLU A 27 15.88 19.66 -23.40
C GLU A 27 16.94 19.18 -22.39
N ILE A 28 16.64 18.13 -21.60
CA ILE A 28 17.52 17.66 -20.51
C ILE A 28 18.20 16.29 -20.78
N GLY A 29 17.90 15.67 -21.93
CA GLY A 29 18.43 14.36 -22.32
C GLY A 29 17.48 13.18 -22.07
N LEU A 30 17.66 12.10 -22.84
CA LEU A 30 16.72 10.98 -22.88
C LEU A 30 16.72 10.13 -21.61
N ASN A 31 17.87 9.82 -21.01
CA ASN A 31 17.89 8.97 -19.81
C ASN A 31 17.44 9.77 -18.58
N GLU A 32 17.78 11.04 -18.60
CA GLU A 32 17.59 12.06 -17.58
C GLU A 32 16.09 12.39 -17.47
N SER A 33 15.44 12.73 -18.58
CA SER A 33 13.98 12.92 -18.66
C SER A 33 13.16 11.69 -18.24
N LEU A 34 13.52 10.49 -18.73
CA LEU A 34 12.89 9.23 -18.33
C LEU A 34 13.05 8.99 -16.82
N THR A 35 14.25 9.20 -16.27
CA THR A 35 14.54 9.04 -14.83
C THR A 35 13.76 10.06 -13.99
N LEU A 36 13.72 11.33 -14.41
CA LEU A 36 12.99 12.41 -13.73
C LEU A 36 11.49 12.12 -13.68
N LEU A 37 10.89 11.75 -14.82
CA LEU A 37 9.46 11.38 -14.88
C LEU A 37 9.17 10.11 -14.07
N GLN A 38 10.12 9.19 -13.93
CA GLN A 38 9.94 8.02 -13.07
C GLN A 38 10.02 8.38 -11.57
N ILE A 39 10.91 9.30 -11.19
CA ILE A 39 11.04 9.83 -9.83
C ILE A 39 9.80 10.66 -9.44
N GLU A 40 9.27 11.51 -10.32
CA GLU A 40 8.01 12.24 -10.07
C GLU A 40 6.87 11.26 -9.76
N PHE A 41 6.69 10.22 -10.58
CA PHE A 41 5.66 9.20 -10.34
C PHE A 41 5.82 8.53 -8.96
N TRP A 42 7.04 8.14 -8.59
CA TRP A 42 7.27 7.54 -7.26
C TRP A 42 7.13 8.53 -6.10
N ILE A 43 7.19 9.84 -6.35
CA ILE A 43 6.93 10.90 -5.35
C ILE A 43 5.42 11.16 -5.23
N SER A 44 4.67 11.17 -6.33
CA SER A 44 3.21 11.40 -6.30
C SER A 44 2.43 10.24 -5.67
N ILE A 45 2.93 9.00 -5.74
CA ILE A 45 2.40 7.85 -4.98
C ILE A 45 3.05 7.66 -3.59
N SER A 46 3.89 8.60 -3.12
CA SER A 46 4.57 8.48 -1.83
C SER A 46 3.81 9.12 -0.68
N ASN A 47 3.66 8.33 0.38
CA ASN A 47 3.16 8.77 1.69
C ASN A 47 4.27 9.40 2.56
N ASN A 48 5.53 9.37 2.13
CA ASN A 48 6.65 9.93 2.91
C ASN A 48 6.71 11.45 2.74
N PHE A 49 6.21 12.19 3.74
CA PHE A 49 6.22 13.66 3.77
C PHE A 49 7.14 14.17 4.90
N ILE A 50 8.21 14.87 4.54
CA ILE A 50 9.27 15.31 5.45
C ILE A 50 9.70 16.73 5.05
N ASP A 51 9.85 17.62 6.03
CA ASP A 51 10.27 19.02 5.86
C ASP A 51 9.46 19.79 4.80
N GLY A 52 8.14 19.56 4.78
CA GLY A 52 7.21 20.20 3.84
C GLY A 52 7.23 19.61 2.42
N LYS A 53 8.02 18.56 2.15
CA LYS A 53 8.19 17.96 0.82
C LYS A 53 7.80 16.48 0.82
N ARG A 54 7.26 15.99 -0.31
CA ARG A 54 7.14 14.55 -0.55
C ARG A 54 8.48 14.01 -1.03
N TRP A 55 8.88 12.86 -0.49
CA TRP A 55 10.10 12.17 -0.84
C TRP A 55 9.79 10.76 -1.35
N THR A 56 10.62 10.24 -2.25
CA THR A 56 10.65 8.80 -2.56
C THR A 56 12.01 8.23 -2.18
N TYR A 57 12.04 7.01 -1.65
CA TYR A 57 13.28 6.30 -1.35
C TYR A 57 13.46 5.16 -2.36
N GLN A 58 14.63 5.06 -2.98
CA GLN A 58 14.96 3.97 -3.91
C GLN A 58 16.46 3.69 -3.88
N SER A 59 16.88 2.41 -3.91
CA SER A 59 18.26 2.09 -4.28
C SER A 59 18.42 2.10 -5.82
N ILE A 60 19.66 2.20 -6.31
CA ILE A 60 19.93 2.10 -7.77
C ILE A 60 19.46 0.76 -8.35
N ARG A 61 19.41 -0.30 -7.52
CA ARG A 61 18.90 -1.62 -7.93
C ARG A 61 17.38 -1.62 -8.03
N ASP A 62 16.67 -0.94 -7.13
CA ASP A 62 15.22 -0.73 -7.22
C ASP A 62 14.86 0.03 -8.50
N ILE A 63 15.60 1.09 -8.83
CA ILE A 63 15.37 1.89 -10.03
C ILE A 63 15.59 1.06 -11.31
N GLN A 64 16.57 0.15 -11.28
CA GLN A 64 16.79 -0.83 -12.35
C GLN A 64 15.63 -1.84 -12.42
N GLU A 65 15.27 -2.49 -11.31
CA GLU A 65 14.27 -3.57 -11.28
C GLU A 65 12.83 -3.09 -11.56
N LYS A 66 12.45 -1.90 -11.06
CA LYS A 66 11.07 -1.40 -11.10
C LYS A 66 10.71 -0.61 -12.36
N ALA A 67 11.69 -0.09 -13.11
CA ALA A 67 11.45 0.82 -14.23
C ALA A 67 12.44 0.66 -15.41
N PHE A 68 13.74 0.44 -15.14
CA PHE A 68 14.77 0.40 -16.19
C PHE A 68 15.59 -0.90 -16.23
N PRO A 69 14.95 -2.09 -16.36
CA PRO A 69 15.67 -3.38 -16.33
C PRO A 69 16.58 -3.59 -17.54
N PHE A 70 16.36 -2.81 -18.61
CA PHE A 70 17.17 -2.75 -19.83
C PHE A 70 18.37 -1.78 -19.72
N TRP A 71 18.53 -1.05 -18.61
CA TRP A 71 19.69 -0.18 -18.37
C TRP A 71 20.72 -0.81 -17.44
N SER A 72 21.96 -0.32 -17.56
CA SER A 72 23.01 -0.63 -16.60
C SER A 72 22.90 0.24 -15.35
N ILE A 73 23.36 -0.27 -14.20
CA ILE A 73 23.55 0.50 -12.96
C ILE A 73 24.37 1.79 -13.21
N SER A 74 25.33 1.75 -14.13
CA SER A 74 26.14 2.92 -14.52
C SER A 74 25.38 3.94 -15.38
N THR A 75 24.35 3.52 -16.13
CA THR A 75 23.46 4.41 -16.87
C THR A 75 22.56 5.16 -15.90
N ILE A 76 21.90 4.43 -14.99
CA ILE A 76 21.02 4.99 -13.96
C ILE A 76 21.78 5.97 -13.05
N ASN A 77 22.99 5.60 -12.59
CA ASN A 77 23.83 6.51 -11.79
C ASN A 77 24.22 7.79 -12.54
N ARG A 78 24.46 7.73 -13.86
CA ARG A 78 24.77 8.94 -14.65
C ARG A 78 23.55 9.86 -14.79
N ALA A 79 22.39 9.31 -15.13
CA ALA A 79 21.15 10.09 -15.24
C ALA A 79 20.79 10.75 -13.91
N ILE A 80 20.83 10.01 -12.79
CA ILE A 80 20.56 10.58 -11.46
C ILE A 80 21.61 11.63 -11.06
N LYS A 81 22.89 11.42 -11.41
CA LYS A 81 23.93 12.43 -11.14
C LYS A 81 23.66 13.72 -11.92
N ALA A 82 23.34 13.64 -13.21
CA ALA A 82 23.01 14.81 -14.02
C ALA A 82 21.79 15.57 -13.46
N LEU A 83 20.71 14.87 -13.08
CA LEU A 83 19.53 15.49 -12.47
C LEU A 83 19.82 16.17 -11.11
N LEU A 84 20.85 15.73 -10.38
CA LEU A 84 21.33 16.36 -9.14
C LEU A 84 22.30 17.52 -9.41
N ASP A 85 23.18 17.39 -10.41
CA ASP A 85 24.15 18.41 -10.81
C ASP A 85 23.46 19.68 -11.33
N GLU A 86 22.42 19.53 -12.18
CA GLU A 86 21.58 20.64 -12.67
C GLU A 86 20.56 21.13 -11.63
N GLY A 87 20.32 20.31 -10.60
CA GLY A 87 19.46 20.63 -9.45
C GLY A 87 17.96 20.40 -9.65
N TYR A 88 17.53 19.64 -10.65
CA TYR A 88 16.12 19.29 -10.92
C TYR A 88 15.51 18.38 -9.83
N ILE A 89 16.33 17.52 -9.22
CA ILE A 89 15.99 16.74 -8.04
C ILE A 89 16.94 17.07 -6.89
N ILE A 90 16.50 16.83 -5.66
CA ILE A 90 17.30 17.01 -4.43
C ILE A 90 17.46 15.64 -3.78
N GLU A 91 18.70 15.29 -3.41
CA GLU A 91 18.98 14.10 -2.61
C GLU A 91 18.96 14.43 -1.11
N GLY A 92 18.39 13.53 -0.32
CA GLY A 92 18.35 13.58 1.13
C GLY A 92 18.75 12.24 1.76
N ASN A 93 18.78 12.20 3.09
CA ASN A 93 18.97 10.97 3.85
C ASN A 93 18.05 10.99 5.08
N HIS A 94 17.02 10.14 5.04
CA HIS A 94 16.07 9.96 6.14
C HIS A 94 16.07 8.49 6.62
N ASN A 95 17.23 7.81 6.51
CA ASN A 95 17.40 6.44 7.00
C ASN A 95 17.71 6.43 8.50
N ASP A 96 16.91 5.73 9.31
CA ASP A 96 17.18 5.52 10.75
C ASP A 96 18.53 4.83 11.00
N ALA A 97 18.93 3.94 10.09
CA ALA A 97 20.10 3.08 10.22
C ALA A 97 21.30 3.62 9.42
N LYS A 98 22.40 3.96 10.11
CA LYS A 98 23.65 4.45 9.49
C LYS A 98 24.32 3.51 8.48
N TYR A 99 23.90 2.24 8.41
CA TYR A 99 24.37 1.26 7.43
C TYR A 99 23.48 1.17 6.18
N ASP A 100 22.27 1.72 6.23
CA ASP A 100 21.37 1.80 5.09
C ASP A 100 21.85 2.90 4.13
N LYS A 101 21.86 2.57 2.84
CA LYS A 101 22.33 3.41 1.73
C LYS A 101 21.24 3.65 0.70
N THR A 102 19.99 3.43 1.07
CA THR A 102 18.82 3.84 0.29
C THR A 102 18.84 5.35 0.13
N ARG A 103 18.73 5.82 -1.12
CA ARG A 103 18.81 7.24 -1.47
C ARG A 103 17.40 7.82 -1.46
N TRP A 104 17.24 9.00 -0.88
CA TRP A 104 15.96 9.71 -0.84
C TRP A 104 15.98 10.85 -1.85
N PHE A 105 14.92 10.98 -2.64
CA PHE A 105 14.78 12.00 -3.68
C PHE A 105 13.49 12.80 -3.52
N THR A 106 13.57 14.11 -3.69
CA THR A 106 12.42 15.00 -3.89
C THR A 106 12.63 15.87 -5.13
N LEU A 107 11.56 16.46 -5.66
CA LEU A 107 11.66 17.38 -6.81
C LEU A 107 12.08 18.78 -6.36
N ASN A 108 12.79 19.48 -7.24
CA ASN A 108 13.06 20.90 -7.09
C ASN A 108 12.12 21.72 -8.00
N PHE A 109 10.92 22.02 -7.51
CA PHE A 109 9.90 22.72 -8.30
C PHE A 109 10.32 24.12 -8.77
N GLU A 110 11.28 24.77 -8.10
CA GLU A 110 11.84 26.05 -8.52
C GLU A 110 12.66 25.88 -9.82
N ARG A 111 13.62 24.94 -9.83
CA ARG A 111 14.46 24.65 -11.01
C ARG A 111 13.69 23.97 -12.14
N LEU A 112 12.67 23.17 -11.81
CA LEU A 112 11.80 22.54 -12.81
C LEU A 112 10.85 23.55 -13.48
N ALA A 113 10.57 24.70 -12.86
CA ALA A 113 9.80 25.79 -13.48
C ALA A 113 10.62 26.62 -14.50
N GLU A 114 11.94 26.38 -14.60
CA GLU A 114 12.82 26.98 -15.61
C GLU A 114 12.83 26.20 -16.95
N LEU A 115 12.13 25.06 -17.05
CA LEU A 115 12.10 24.19 -18.23
C LEU A 115 10.95 24.52 -19.17
N ASP A 116 11.24 24.74 -20.46
CA ASP A 116 10.26 25.06 -21.50
C ASP A 116 9.35 23.86 -21.84
N SER A 117 9.79 22.63 -21.59
CA SER A 117 9.08 21.40 -22.01
C SER A 117 8.01 20.88 -21.05
N ILE A 118 7.83 21.51 -19.88
CA ILE A 118 6.87 21.10 -18.84
C ILE A 118 6.12 22.31 -18.25
N GLN A 119 5.01 22.05 -17.56
CA GLN A 119 4.26 23.07 -16.82
C GLN A 119 3.96 22.56 -15.41
N ILE A 120 4.07 23.44 -14.42
CA ILE A 120 3.89 23.12 -13.00
C ILE A 120 2.75 23.99 -12.45
N TYR A 121 1.69 23.34 -11.98
CA TYR A 121 0.55 24.03 -11.37
C TYR A 121 0.75 24.15 -9.86
N GLY A 122 0.46 25.32 -9.29
CA GLY A 122 0.52 25.57 -7.84
C GLY A 122 1.83 26.17 -7.31
N VAL A 123 2.82 26.44 -8.18
CA VAL A 123 3.98 27.29 -7.84
C VAL A 123 3.66 28.74 -8.19
N GLU A 124 3.72 29.66 -7.23
CA GLU A 124 3.69 31.09 -7.53
C GLU A 124 5.04 31.53 -8.14
N THR A 125 5.20 31.35 -9.45
CA THR A 125 6.34 31.86 -10.20
C THR A 125 6.33 33.38 -10.18
N ARG A 126 7.06 33.98 -9.24
CA ARG A 126 7.29 35.44 -9.20
C ARG A 126 8.26 35.84 -10.30
N SER A 127 7.93 36.92 -10.99
CA SER A 127 8.51 37.38 -12.27
C SER A 127 7.90 36.65 -13.48
N SER A 128 7.51 37.32 -14.56
CA SER A 128 7.79 38.73 -14.90
C SER A 128 6.52 39.59 -15.01
N GLN A 129 6.58 40.81 -14.49
CA GLN A 129 5.68 41.87 -14.94
C GLN A 129 6.01 42.20 -16.41
N ASN A 130 4.99 42.39 -17.22
CA ASN A 130 4.99 43.38 -18.30
C ASN A 130 3.56 43.87 -18.49
N GLU A 131 3.33 45.14 -18.14
CA GLU A 131 2.05 45.80 -18.36
C GLU A 131 1.88 46.12 -19.85
N THR A 132 0.67 45.92 -20.40
CA THR A 132 0.04 46.81 -21.40
C THR A 132 -1.37 46.30 -21.74
N GLY A 133 -2.36 47.19 -21.67
CA GLY A 133 -3.45 47.19 -22.67
C GLY A 133 -4.86 46.74 -22.27
N SER A 134 -5.60 47.65 -21.63
CA SER A 134 -6.98 48.03 -22.02
C SER A 134 -8.21 47.15 -21.69
N ASN A 135 -9.14 47.82 -20.99
CA ASN A 135 -10.60 47.85 -21.18
C ASN A 135 -11.42 46.63 -20.70
N GLN A 136 -12.17 46.72 -19.60
CA GLN A 136 -13.40 47.52 -19.32
C GLN A 136 -14.71 46.87 -19.79
N ASN A 137 -15.55 46.47 -18.82
CA ASN A 137 -16.95 46.92 -18.59
C ASN A 137 -17.53 46.00 -17.49
N ASP A 138 -17.78 46.41 -16.25
CA ASP A 138 -18.55 47.55 -15.68
C ASP A 138 -20.06 47.30 -15.57
N THR A 139 -20.55 47.25 -14.32
CA THR A 139 -21.93 47.34 -13.78
C THR A 139 -21.80 47.02 -12.27
N ARG A 140 -21.68 47.99 -11.36
CA ARG A 140 -22.76 48.77 -10.68
C ARG A 140 -23.80 47.90 -9.94
N SER A 141 -24.25 48.27 -8.72
CA SER A 141 -24.37 49.63 -8.16
C SER A 141 -24.28 49.71 -6.62
N SER A 142 -23.81 50.86 -6.12
CA SER A 142 -24.07 51.54 -4.80
C SER A 142 -23.88 50.74 -3.48
N GLN A 143 -23.23 51.22 -2.40
CA GLN A 143 -23.23 52.54 -1.70
C GLN A 143 -24.62 52.91 -1.11
N ASP A 144 -24.78 53.48 0.09
CA ASP A 144 -23.84 54.09 1.07
C ASP A 144 -23.74 53.28 2.39
N GLU A 145 -22.67 53.24 3.19
CA GLU A 145 -21.92 54.29 3.92
C GLU A 145 -22.66 54.95 5.12
N THR A 146 -22.35 54.51 6.36
CA THR A 146 -21.87 55.43 7.44
C THR A 146 -21.41 54.71 8.74
N ARG A 147 -20.09 54.76 8.99
CA ARG A 147 -19.41 55.23 10.23
C ARG A 147 -19.68 54.58 11.62
N SER A 148 -18.57 54.08 12.21
CA SER A 148 -18.08 54.28 13.61
C SER A 148 -18.06 53.12 14.66
N THR A 149 -16.86 52.53 14.81
CA THR A 149 -16.10 52.28 16.08
C THR A 149 -16.56 51.31 17.19
N GLN A 150 -15.59 50.43 17.53
CA GLN A 150 -15.18 49.89 18.85
C GLN A 150 -15.56 48.46 19.31
N LYS A 151 -14.48 47.70 19.58
CA LYS A 151 -14.22 46.70 20.66
C LYS A 151 -15.03 45.39 20.77
N GLU A 152 -14.28 44.31 20.48
CA GLU A 152 -13.99 43.14 21.36
C GLU A 152 -15.08 42.12 21.79
N THR A 153 -14.56 40.91 22.04
CA THR A 153 -15.13 39.77 22.80
C THR A 153 -16.34 38.98 22.25
N THR A 154 -16.04 37.71 21.92
CA THR A 154 -16.66 36.48 22.47
C THR A 154 -18.15 36.16 22.25
N ILE A 155 -18.37 34.97 21.67
CA ILE A 155 -19.59 34.13 21.58
C ILE A 155 -20.23 33.76 22.95
N PRO A 156 -21.45 33.19 23.03
CA PRO A 156 -22.48 32.94 22.00
C PRO A 156 -23.95 33.28 22.46
N GLU A 157 -24.94 32.72 21.74
CA GLU A 157 -26.32 32.36 22.16
C GLU A 157 -27.49 33.35 22.03
N THR A 158 -28.66 32.81 21.71
CA THR A 158 -29.98 33.43 21.84
C THR A 158 -31.00 32.33 22.12
N THR A 159 -31.65 32.42 23.28
CA THR A 159 -32.55 31.39 23.85
C THR A 159 -33.98 31.91 23.92
N THR A 160 -34.98 31.04 23.72
CA THR A 160 -36.33 31.06 24.35
C THR A 160 -37.06 29.78 23.88
N GLU A 161 -37.26 28.77 24.74
CA GLU A 161 -38.24 28.63 25.84
C GLU A 161 -39.70 28.49 25.40
N ILE A 162 -40.38 27.40 25.85
CA ILE A 162 -41.55 27.48 26.74
C ILE A 162 -41.62 26.24 27.68
N THR A 163 -41.32 26.45 28.98
CA THR A 163 -42.01 25.97 30.21
C THR A 163 -43.27 25.07 29.99
N THR A 164 -43.52 23.92 30.62
CA THR A 164 -42.92 23.08 31.70
C THR A 164 -43.76 21.75 31.77
N GLU A 165 -43.61 20.63 32.52
CA GLU A 165 -42.77 20.04 33.62
C GLU A 165 -43.16 18.51 33.70
N ASN A 166 -42.73 17.56 34.57
CA ASN A 166 -41.71 17.40 35.63
C ASN A 166 -41.40 15.87 35.79
N SER A 167 -40.42 15.54 36.65
CA SER A 167 -40.23 14.28 37.41
C SER A 167 -39.78 12.96 36.75
N THR A 168 -38.67 12.44 37.31
CA THR A 168 -38.15 11.05 37.34
C THR A 168 -37.61 10.38 36.06
N GLU A 169 -36.28 10.14 36.07
CA GLU A 169 -35.53 8.91 35.70
C GLU A 169 -35.88 8.20 34.37
N GLU A 170 -34.96 7.89 33.44
CA GLU A 170 -33.54 7.52 33.57
C GLU A 170 -32.60 8.21 32.53
N ASN A 171 -31.30 7.88 32.54
CA ASN A 171 -30.23 8.53 31.77
C ASN A 171 -29.63 7.59 30.70
N ILE A 172 -29.61 8.01 29.42
CA ILE A 172 -28.99 7.29 28.29
C ILE A 172 -27.80 8.09 27.74
N PRO A 173 -26.54 7.71 28.01
CA PRO A 173 -25.36 8.34 27.43
C PRO A 173 -25.13 7.95 25.96
N SER A 174 -24.60 8.88 25.17
CA SER A 174 -24.27 8.70 23.74
C SER A 174 -23.20 7.63 23.50
N GLN A 175 -23.39 6.80 22.47
CA GLN A 175 -22.47 5.69 22.14
C GLN A 175 -21.31 6.14 21.21
N PRO A 176 -20.05 5.72 21.46
CA PRO A 176 -18.92 5.90 20.54
C PRO A 176 -18.99 5.01 19.27
N PRO A 177 -18.07 5.17 18.29
CA PRO A 177 -18.00 4.33 17.10
C PRO A 177 -17.78 2.84 17.41
N GLU A 178 -18.37 1.96 16.60
CA GLU A 178 -18.31 0.50 16.78
C GLU A 178 -16.91 -0.07 16.53
N GLU A 179 -16.40 -0.84 17.49
CA GLU A 179 -15.23 -1.72 17.31
C GLU A 179 -15.63 -3.03 16.59
N PRO A 180 -14.70 -3.68 15.86
CA PRO A 180 -14.99 -4.93 15.15
C PRO A 180 -15.28 -6.10 16.11
N ASP A 181 -16.18 -6.99 15.67
CA ASP A 181 -16.61 -8.18 16.42
C ASP A 181 -15.44 -9.02 16.98
N VAL A 182 -15.52 -9.26 18.29
CA VAL A 182 -14.51 -9.97 19.09
C VAL A 182 -14.36 -11.42 18.64
N GLU A 183 -15.44 -12.09 18.24
CA GLU A 183 -15.39 -13.50 17.82
C GLU A 183 -14.68 -13.64 16.47
N ALA A 184 -14.93 -12.72 15.53
CA ALA A 184 -14.16 -12.62 14.30
C ALA A 184 -12.67 -12.39 14.59
N SER A 185 -12.33 -11.41 15.43
CA SER A 185 -10.94 -11.10 15.82
C SER A 185 -10.19 -12.32 16.39
N LYS A 186 -10.84 -13.06 17.29
CA LYS A 186 -10.36 -14.31 17.89
C LYS A 186 -10.12 -15.40 16.84
N SER A 187 -10.99 -15.51 15.84
CA SER A 187 -10.87 -16.44 14.70
C SER A 187 -9.68 -16.12 13.78
N TYR A 188 -9.47 -14.85 13.42
CA TYR A 188 -8.30 -14.42 12.63
C TYR A 188 -6.97 -14.75 13.34
N SER A 189 -6.89 -14.49 14.66
CA SER A 189 -5.73 -14.84 15.48
C SER A 189 -5.45 -16.36 15.48
N LEU A 190 -6.50 -17.18 15.63
CA LEU A 190 -6.39 -18.64 15.61
C LEU A 190 -5.82 -19.17 14.27
N MET A 191 -6.25 -18.59 13.16
CA MET A 191 -5.78 -18.93 11.82
C MET A 191 -4.33 -18.49 11.58
N ALA A 192 -3.94 -17.29 12.03
CA ALA A 192 -2.56 -16.82 11.96
C ALA A 192 -1.61 -17.70 12.80
N ALA A 193 -2.07 -18.17 13.97
CA ALA A 193 -1.34 -19.15 14.79
C ALA A 193 -1.20 -20.50 14.07
N ALA A 194 -2.26 -21.03 13.46
CA ALA A 194 -2.22 -22.31 12.74
C ALA A 194 -1.22 -22.30 11.56
N LEU A 195 -1.10 -21.19 10.83
CA LEU A 195 -0.10 -21.04 9.76
C LEU A 195 1.33 -20.85 10.30
N THR A 196 1.46 -20.27 11.49
CA THR A 196 2.76 -20.16 12.20
C THR A 196 3.25 -21.54 12.63
N ASP A 197 2.39 -22.35 13.26
CA ASP A 197 2.67 -23.76 13.59
C ASP A 197 3.00 -24.59 12.33
N LEU A 198 2.33 -24.36 11.20
CA LEU A 198 2.62 -25.00 9.91
C LEU A 198 4.03 -24.67 9.41
N LEU A 199 4.43 -23.39 9.40
CA LEU A 199 5.77 -22.98 8.97
C LEU A 199 6.85 -23.56 9.90
N ILE A 200 6.64 -23.50 11.22
CA ILE A 200 7.54 -24.10 12.23
C ILE A 200 7.69 -25.61 11.98
N THR A 201 6.60 -26.32 11.75
CA THR A 201 6.60 -27.76 11.44
C THR A 201 7.40 -28.06 10.18
N LYS A 202 7.22 -27.28 9.11
CA LYS A 202 7.97 -27.45 7.86
C LYS A 202 9.46 -27.17 8.03
N ILE A 203 9.84 -26.09 8.71
CA ILE A 203 11.25 -25.78 9.00
C ILE A 203 11.89 -26.91 9.83
N LYS A 204 11.24 -27.40 10.89
CA LYS A 204 11.72 -28.55 11.69
C LYS A 204 11.84 -29.84 10.87
N SER A 205 10.95 -30.07 9.90
CA SER A 205 11.02 -31.23 9.01
C SER A 205 12.18 -31.16 8.01
N ASN A 206 12.50 -29.96 7.52
CA ASN A 206 13.65 -29.69 6.65
C ASN A 206 14.98 -29.72 7.41
N ASN A 207 15.01 -29.26 8.66
CA ASN A 207 16.18 -29.30 9.54
C ASN A 207 15.78 -29.44 11.01
N LYS A 208 15.99 -30.64 11.58
CA LYS A 208 15.71 -30.96 13.00
C LYS A 208 16.51 -30.14 14.02
N ARG A 209 17.57 -29.42 13.59
CA ARG A 209 18.39 -28.53 14.43
C ARG A 209 18.08 -27.04 14.19
N ALA A 210 17.08 -26.69 13.38
CA ALA A 210 16.69 -25.31 13.17
C ALA A 210 16.17 -24.67 14.48
N ARG A 211 16.65 -23.47 14.79
CA ARG A 211 16.12 -22.66 15.89
C ARG A 211 14.85 -21.95 15.42
N VAL A 212 13.74 -22.26 16.07
CA VAL A 212 12.39 -21.74 15.81
C VAL A 212 11.68 -21.58 17.17
N PRO A 213 10.71 -20.67 17.31
CA PRO A 213 10.13 -20.37 18.61
C PRO A 213 9.32 -21.54 19.20
N GLU A 214 9.15 -21.50 20.51
CA GLU A 214 8.22 -22.36 21.27
C GLU A 214 6.86 -21.65 21.40
N ARG A 215 5.78 -22.42 21.42
CA ARG A 215 4.41 -21.91 21.23
C ARG A 215 3.97 -20.86 22.25
N ASN A 216 4.53 -20.88 23.46
CA ASN A 216 4.17 -19.96 24.54
C ASN A 216 5.24 -18.86 24.74
N SER A 217 6.00 -18.52 23.70
CA SER A 217 7.11 -17.56 23.76
C SER A 217 6.78 -16.25 23.07
N ALA A 218 7.29 -15.11 23.58
CA ALA A 218 7.13 -13.81 22.94
C ALA A 218 7.78 -13.67 21.55
N LEU A 219 8.52 -14.69 21.08
CA LEU A 219 8.99 -14.80 19.70
C LEU A 219 7.96 -15.52 18.80
N TYR A 220 7.14 -16.42 19.35
CA TYR A 220 6.01 -17.04 18.65
C TYR A 220 4.91 -16.01 18.37
N GLU A 221 4.52 -15.20 19.37
CA GLU A 221 3.53 -14.12 19.16
C GLU A 221 3.98 -13.16 18.04
N LYS A 222 5.24 -12.73 18.06
CA LYS A 222 5.84 -11.93 16.97
C LYS A 222 5.88 -12.64 15.62
N TRP A 223 5.80 -13.97 15.58
CA TRP A 223 5.67 -14.71 14.32
C TRP A 223 4.21 -14.72 13.84
N VAL A 224 3.24 -14.87 14.76
CA VAL A 224 1.79 -14.76 14.48
C VAL A 224 1.45 -13.35 13.98
N ASP A 225 1.97 -12.30 14.62
CA ASP A 225 1.85 -10.89 14.21
C ASP A 225 2.21 -10.66 12.74
N GLU A 226 3.28 -11.29 12.25
CA GLU A 226 3.69 -11.13 10.84
C GLU A 226 2.83 -11.94 9.87
N ILE A 227 2.11 -12.97 10.33
CA ILE A 227 1.08 -13.65 9.54
C ILE A 227 -0.24 -12.85 9.52
N ASP A 228 -0.65 -12.27 10.65
CA ASP A 228 -1.79 -11.35 10.71
C ASP A 228 -1.55 -10.12 9.82
N LYS A 229 -0.39 -9.48 9.92
CA LYS A 229 -0.01 -8.38 9.00
C LYS A 229 0.01 -8.84 7.55
N LEU A 230 0.48 -10.06 7.26
CA LEU A 230 0.43 -10.61 5.89
C LEU A 230 -1.01 -10.82 5.40
N ASN A 231 -1.94 -11.15 6.29
CA ASN A 231 -3.36 -11.29 5.97
C ASN A 231 -4.11 -9.95 5.84
N ARG A 232 -3.80 -8.96 6.69
CA ARG A 232 -4.52 -7.67 6.73
C ARG A 232 -3.95 -6.60 5.78
N ILE A 233 -2.62 -6.51 5.69
CA ILE A 233 -1.89 -5.46 4.94
C ILE A 233 -0.84 -6.00 3.95
N GLY A 234 -0.69 -7.32 3.84
CA GLY A 234 0.12 -7.94 2.79
C GLY A 234 1.63 -7.85 3.03
N PRO A 235 2.44 -7.49 2.02
CA PRO A 235 3.90 -7.48 2.11
C PRO A 235 4.41 -6.49 3.19
N VAL A 236 5.71 -6.52 3.48
CA VAL A 236 6.33 -5.48 4.32
C VAL A 236 6.17 -4.12 3.64
N GLY A 237 5.56 -3.16 4.34
CA GLY A 237 5.21 -1.84 3.79
C GLY A 237 3.91 -1.78 2.98
N GLY A 238 3.16 -2.88 2.87
CA GLY A 238 1.85 -2.90 2.19
C GLY A 238 0.73 -2.21 2.98
N GLU A 239 -0.33 -1.84 2.26
CA GLU A 239 -1.49 -1.11 2.77
C GLU A 239 -2.73 -2.02 2.99
N ALA A 240 -3.74 -1.50 3.69
CA ALA A 240 -5.00 -2.21 3.91
C ALA A 240 -5.67 -2.57 2.58
N GLY A 241 -5.99 -3.86 2.40
CA GLY A 241 -6.52 -4.39 1.12
C GLY A 241 -5.46 -4.96 0.16
N GLN A 242 -4.16 -4.89 0.51
CA GLN A 242 -3.10 -5.66 -0.16
C GLN A 242 -2.82 -7.02 0.52
N GLY A 243 -3.66 -7.40 1.49
CA GLY A 243 -3.56 -8.62 2.27
C GLY A 243 -3.78 -9.91 1.48
N TYR A 244 -3.08 -10.98 1.89
CA TYR A 244 -3.21 -12.32 1.33
C TYR A 244 -4.22 -13.14 2.13
N SER A 245 -5.13 -13.87 1.47
CA SER A 245 -6.01 -14.82 2.19
C SER A 245 -5.19 -15.91 2.89
N PHE A 246 -5.70 -16.48 3.99
CA PHE A 246 -4.99 -17.53 4.73
C PHE A 246 -4.63 -18.73 3.85
N ASP A 247 -5.46 -19.09 2.85
CA ASP A 247 -5.15 -20.15 1.90
C ASP A 247 -4.12 -19.77 0.83
N GLU A 248 -3.90 -18.48 0.55
CA GLU A 248 -2.73 -18.02 -0.23
C GLU A 248 -1.46 -18.14 0.61
N ILE A 249 -1.46 -17.62 1.84
CA ILE A 249 -0.32 -17.71 2.77
C ILE A 249 0.08 -19.18 2.99
N LYS A 250 -0.89 -20.06 3.23
CA LYS A 250 -0.74 -21.53 3.34
C LYS A 250 -0.11 -22.14 2.09
N ARG A 251 -0.59 -21.80 0.89
CA ARG A 251 0.00 -22.27 -0.39
C ARG A 251 1.44 -21.80 -0.54
N ILE A 252 1.73 -20.55 -0.19
CA ILE A 252 3.08 -19.96 -0.27
C ILE A 252 4.04 -20.64 0.73
N ILE A 253 3.61 -20.89 1.97
CA ILE A 253 4.38 -21.65 2.98
C ILE A 253 4.67 -23.08 2.48
N LEU A 254 3.67 -23.78 1.96
CA LEU A 254 3.82 -25.15 1.48
C LEU A 254 4.78 -25.23 0.28
N TRP A 255 4.68 -24.32 -0.67
CA TRP A 255 5.58 -24.26 -1.83
C TRP A 255 7.01 -23.89 -1.42
N CYS A 256 7.21 -22.78 -0.69
CA CYS A 256 8.54 -22.28 -0.37
C CYS A 256 9.35 -23.25 0.50
N GLN A 257 8.69 -24.04 1.35
CA GLN A 257 9.32 -25.08 2.16
C GLN A 257 9.54 -26.40 1.41
N SER A 258 8.93 -26.59 0.23
CA SER A 258 9.20 -27.73 -0.66
C SER A 258 10.36 -27.46 -1.62
N ASP A 259 10.52 -26.20 -2.05
CA ASP A 259 11.55 -25.78 -3.00
C ASP A 259 12.99 -25.95 -2.46
N GLY A 260 13.93 -26.25 -3.35
CA GLY A 260 15.33 -26.50 -3.03
C GLY A 260 16.11 -25.27 -2.54
N PHE A 261 15.74 -24.07 -3.00
CA PHE A 261 16.38 -22.81 -2.62
C PHE A 261 15.64 -22.14 -1.46
N TRP A 262 14.32 -21.96 -1.56
CA TRP A 262 13.57 -21.15 -0.60
C TRP A 262 13.47 -21.74 0.79
N LYS A 263 13.45 -23.07 0.97
CA LYS A 263 13.37 -23.69 2.30
C LYS A 263 14.59 -23.40 3.20
N ASN A 264 15.71 -23.03 2.59
CA ASN A 264 16.94 -22.63 3.29
C ASN A 264 16.96 -21.12 3.60
N ASN A 265 16.09 -20.33 2.95
CA ASN A 265 16.06 -18.86 3.02
C ASN A 265 14.85 -18.33 3.82
N ILE A 266 13.71 -19.03 3.78
CA ILE A 266 12.49 -18.70 4.52
C ILE A 266 12.51 -19.45 5.85
N LEU A 267 13.15 -18.85 6.85
CA LEU A 267 13.35 -19.42 8.19
C LEU A 267 12.55 -18.71 9.30
N SER A 268 11.68 -17.76 8.95
CA SER A 268 10.73 -17.09 9.86
C SER A 268 9.53 -16.51 9.10
N THR A 269 8.44 -16.20 9.80
CA THR A 269 7.27 -15.54 9.20
C THR A 269 7.59 -14.11 8.74
N SER A 270 8.45 -13.38 9.45
CA SER A 270 8.96 -12.08 9.00
C SER A 270 9.69 -12.19 7.64
N LYS A 271 10.48 -13.25 7.44
CA LYS A 271 11.20 -13.49 6.19
C LYS A 271 10.28 -14.01 5.07
N LEU A 272 9.24 -14.76 5.42
CA LEU A 272 8.14 -15.12 4.52
C LEU A 272 7.46 -13.85 3.99
N ARG A 273 7.05 -12.93 4.88
CA ARG A 273 6.38 -11.67 4.53
C ARG A 273 7.27 -10.70 3.76
N GLU A 274 8.57 -10.62 4.09
CA GLU A 274 9.56 -9.87 3.31
C GLU A 274 9.67 -10.37 1.86
N LYS A 275 9.50 -11.69 1.64
CA LYS A 275 9.68 -12.32 0.31
C LYS A 275 8.40 -12.73 -0.39
N VAL A 276 7.22 -12.44 0.18
CA VAL A 276 5.95 -13.01 -0.32
C VAL A 276 5.69 -12.76 -1.81
N ILE A 277 5.96 -11.55 -2.31
CA ILE A 277 5.83 -11.19 -3.73
C ILE A 277 6.80 -12.01 -4.61
N GLN A 278 8.04 -12.22 -4.15
CA GLN A 278 9.04 -13.01 -4.89
C GLN A 278 8.67 -14.50 -4.94
N LEU A 279 8.16 -15.03 -3.81
CA LEU A 279 7.64 -16.39 -3.74
C LEU A 279 6.43 -16.57 -4.65
N GLU A 280 5.46 -15.65 -4.60
CA GLU A 280 4.25 -15.69 -5.41
C GLU A 280 4.55 -15.60 -6.91
N ASN A 281 5.41 -14.67 -7.33
CA ASN A 281 5.79 -14.54 -8.74
C ASN A 281 6.48 -15.80 -9.27
N GLN A 282 7.32 -16.45 -8.46
CA GLN A 282 7.94 -17.72 -8.84
C GLN A 282 6.94 -18.90 -8.81
N MET A 283 5.97 -18.91 -7.89
CA MET A 283 4.86 -19.87 -7.92
C MET A 283 3.99 -19.74 -9.17
N ARG A 284 3.65 -18.52 -9.58
CA ARG A 284 2.91 -18.24 -10.82
C ARG A 284 3.68 -18.71 -12.07
N GLY A 285 5.01 -18.69 -12.03
CA GLY A 285 5.89 -19.27 -13.07
C GLY A 285 6.13 -20.79 -12.95
N TYR A 286 5.81 -21.42 -11.82
CA TYR A 286 6.13 -22.80 -11.52
C TYR A 286 5.15 -23.78 -12.18
N LYS A 287 5.49 -24.28 -13.38
CA LYS A 287 4.82 -25.44 -13.94
C LYS A 287 5.34 -26.72 -13.25
N PRO A 288 4.49 -27.47 -12.52
CA PRO A 288 4.92 -28.72 -11.89
C PRO A 288 5.29 -29.77 -12.96
N LYS A 289 6.36 -30.53 -12.72
CA LYS A 289 6.74 -31.66 -13.58
C LYS A 289 5.87 -32.88 -13.28
N GLY A 290 4.65 -32.89 -13.83
CA GLY A 290 3.71 -34.01 -13.77
C GLY A 290 2.29 -33.54 -13.43
N GLY A 291 1.32 -33.95 -14.25
CA GLY A 291 -0.08 -33.48 -14.20
C GLY A 291 -0.43 -32.71 -15.48
N GLY A 292 -1.33 -33.29 -16.29
CA GLY A 292 -1.85 -32.66 -17.51
C GLY A 292 -3.30 -32.25 -17.34
N SER A 293 -3.73 -31.22 -18.08
CA SER A 293 -5.04 -30.53 -18.00
C SER A 293 -5.37 -29.93 -16.62
N ASP A 294 -6.08 -28.79 -16.53
CA ASP A 294 -6.84 -28.11 -17.58
C ASP A 294 -6.59 -26.59 -17.63
N GLY A 295 -7.04 -25.92 -18.69
CA GLY A 295 -6.91 -24.48 -18.86
C GLY A 295 -8.14 -23.71 -18.37
N SER A 296 -7.98 -22.82 -17.37
CA SER A 296 -9.04 -21.92 -16.92
C SER A 296 -8.56 -20.47 -16.76
N ASP A 297 -9.40 -19.54 -17.21
CA ASP A 297 -9.17 -18.09 -17.14
C ASP A 297 -9.00 -17.62 -15.69
N SER A 298 -7.85 -17.02 -15.38
CA SER A 298 -7.71 -16.16 -14.19
C SER A 298 -8.32 -14.77 -14.47
N LYS A 299 -9.63 -14.73 -14.71
CA LYS A 299 -10.40 -13.48 -14.73
C LYS A 299 -10.47 -12.90 -13.32
N ARG A 300 -10.42 -11.57 -13.25
CA ARG A 300 -10.52 -10.77 -12.02
C ARG A 300 -11.94 -10.87 -11.44
N VAL A 301 -12.20 -11.83 -10.57
CA VAL A 301 -13.50 -11.98 -9.87
C VAL A 301 -13.56 -10.99 -8.71
N GLY A 302 -14.57 -10.12 -8.72
CA GLY A 302 -14.94 -9.32 -7.55
C GLY A 302 -16.07 -10.01 -6.76
N ARG A 303 -16.03 -9.89 -5.42
CA ARG A 303 -17.09 -10.21 -4.44
C ARG A 303 -18.00 -11.41 -4.78
N THR A 304 -17.68 -12.56 -4.19
CA THR A 304 -18.64 -13.64 -3.92
C THR A 304 -18.63 -13.99 -2.43
N GLY A 305 -19.70 -14.59 -1.93
CA GLY A 305 -19.86 -14.96 -0.50
C GLY A 305 -18.99 -16.14 -0.04
N PRO A 306 -19.24 -16.69 1.16
CA PRO A 306 -18.47 -17.82 1.72
C PRO A 306 -18.49 -19.03 0.76
N SER A 307 -17.38 -19.77 0.71
CA SER A 307 -17.20 -20.85 -0.24
C SER A 307 -18.02 -22.09 0.13
N GLU A 308 -18.24 -23.00 -0.83
CA GLU A 308 -18.82 -24.31 -0.55
C GLU A 308 -18.00 -25.10 0.48
N GLU A 309 -16.68 -24.85 0.57
CA GLU A 309 -15.81 -25.46 1.57
C GLU A 309 -16.05 -24.88 2.96
N SER A 310 -16.32 -23.56 3.10
CA SER A 310 -16.80 -22.96 4.35
C SER A 310 -18.13 -23.59 4.81
N ILE A 311 -19.11 -23.69 3.90
CA ILE A 311 -20.44 -24.27 4.19
C ILE A 311 -20.33 -25.75 4.57
N ARG A 312 -19.39 -26.48 3.94
CA ARG A 312 -19.09 -27.89 4.26
C ARG A 312 -18.42 -28.04 5.64
N LEU A 313 -17.49 -27.16 5.98
CA LEU A 313 -16.82 -27.16 7.29
C LEU A 313 -17.78 -26.79 8.42
N GLU A 314 -18.67 -25.82 8.21
CA GLU A 314 -19.73 -25.45 9.16
C GLU A 314 -20.69 -26.62 9.43
N ARG A 315 -21.09 -27.35 8.37
CA ARG A 315 -21.91 -28.57 8.51
C ARG A 315 -21.20 -29.66 9.33
N ILE A 316 -19.90 -29.88 9.08
CA ILE A 316 -19.09 -30.86 9.83
C ILE A 316 -18.89 -30.43 11.30
N ALA A 317 -18.85 -29.12 11.59
CA ALA A 317 -18.79 -28.62 12.96
C ALA A 317 -20.12 -28.84 13.72
N LYS A 318 -21.27 -28.63 13.06
CA LYS A 318 -22.60 -28.95 13.62
C LYS A 318 -22.80 -30.46 13.81
N GLU A 319 -22.41 -31.30 12.85
CA GLU A 319 -22.44 -32.78 13.02
C GLU A 319 -21.57 -33.29 14.18
N LYS A 320 -20.57 -32.52 14.60
CA LYS A 320 -19.69 -32.86 15.74
C LYS A 320 -20.11 -32.21 17.07
N GLY A 321 -21.25 -31.51 17.12
CA GLY A 321 -21.75 -30.86 18.33
C GLY A 321 -20.89 -29.69 18.83
N LEU A 322 -19.98 -29.17 18.00
CA LEU A 322 -19.07 -28.07 18.36
C LEU A 322 -19.73 -26.69 18.27
N ILE A 323 -20.92 -26.62 17.68
CA ILE A 323 -21.73 -25.41 17.50
C ILE A 323 -23.19 -25.77 17.75
N GLY A 324 -23.91 -24.97 18.55
CA GLY A 324 -25.34 -25.08 18.79
C GLY A 324 -26.18 -24.75 17.56
N GLU A 325 -27.50 -25.00 17.64
CA GLU A 325 -28.43 -24.66 16.55
C GLU A 325 -28.50 -23.15 16.29
N ASP A 326 -28.25 -22.33 17.31
CA ASP A 326 -28.17 -20.86 17.27
C ASP A 326 -26.86 -20.31 16.65
N GLY A 327 -25.88 -21.18 16.38
CA GLY A 327 -24.57 -20.79 15.83
C GLY A 327 -23.50 -20.48 16.87
N ARG A 328 -23.75 -20.64 18.17
CA ARG A 328 -22.74 -20.39 19.22
C ARG A 328 -21.93 -21.64 19.57
N VAL A 329 -20.68 -21.44 20.01
CA VAL A 329 -19.81 -22.51 20.48
C VAL A 329 -20.12 -22.80 21.94
N ASN A 330 -20.34 -24.07 22.28
CA ASN A 330 -20.49 -24.50 23.67
C ASN A 330 -19.10 -24.63 24.32
N GLU A 331 -18.84 -23.89 25.39
CA GLU A 331 -17.63 -24.11 26.20
C GLU A 331 -17.77 -25.41 27.03
N PRO A 332 -16.69 -26.19 27.22
CA PRO A 332 -16.72 -27.38 28.06
C PRO A 332 -16.71 -27.00 29.54
N GLU A 333 -17.57 -27.62 30.33
CA GLU A 333 -17.54 -27.51 31.80
C GLU A 333 -16.23 -28.11 32.34
N CYS A 334 -15.41 -27.29 32.99
CA CYS A 334 -14.17 -27.72 33.65
C CYS A 334 -14.48 -28.24 35.07
N ASP A 335 -14.71 -29.55 35.18
CA ASP A 335 -14.81 -30.25 36.46
C ASP A 335 -13.41 -30.65 36.98
N PHE A 336 -12.99 -30.01 38.08
CA PHE A 336 -11.83 -30.26 38.96
C PHE A 336 -10.40 -29.96 38.44
#